data_AF-A0A2J4SLM8-F1
#
_entry.id   AF-A0A2J4SLM8-F1
#
_cell.length_a   1.000
_cell.length_b   1.000
_cell.length_c   1.000
_cell.angle_alpha   90.00
_cell.angle_beta   90.00
_cell.angle_gamma   90.00
#
_symmetry.space_group_name_H-M   'P 1'
#
loop_
_entity.id
_entity.type
_entity.pdbx_description
1 polymer ?
#
loop_
_entity_poly.entity_id
_entity_poly.type
_entity_poly.pdbx_seq_one_letter_code
_entity_poly.pdbx_strand_id
1 'polypeptide(L)'
;MDRLIREMSYLFTKQRFMELQERAHEIAMSNSEHLECFGFIIDAIDEFLEGLPDNLLYHEKPLMHYMVMRSLALWDDGEELTNVQWAHPGWFGTAEKGDTIQ
;
A
#
# COMPACT_ATOMS: atom_id res chain seq x y z
N MET A 1 -0.60 -11.86 -0.94
CA MET A 1 -0.14 -10.53 -0.47
C MET A 1 -1.31 -9.68 0.03
N ASP A 2 -2.43 -9.69 -0.68
CA ASP A 2 -3.64 -8.88 -0.44
C ASP A 2 -4.22 -9.00 0.97
N ARG A 3 -4.27 -10.22 1.52
CA ARG A 3 -4.74 -10.42 2.89
C ARG A 3 -3.91 -9.65 3.91
N LEU A 4 -2.57 -9.69 3.76
CA LEU A 4 -1.66 -8.99 4.66
C LEU A 4 -1.79 -7.47 4.51
N ILE A 5 -1.82 -6.96 3.27
CA ILE A 5 -2.02 -5.54 2.98
C ILE A 5 -3.35 -5.06 3.58
N ARG A 6 -4.41 -5.86 3.44
CA ARG A 6 -5.73 -5.57 4.03
C ARG A 6 -5.71 -5.59 5.57
N GLU A 7 -4.99 -6.52 6.19
CA GLU A 7 -4.86 -6.55 7.67
C GLU A 7 -3.99 -5.38 8.17
N MET A 8 -2.95 -4.99 7.43
CA MET A 8 -2.14 -3.81 7.75
C MET A 8 -2.91 -2.50 7.55
N SER A 9 -3.94 -2.48 6.69
CA SER A 9 -4.75 -1.28 6.43
C SER A 9 -5.44 -0.74 7.69
N TYR A 10 -5.63 -1.58 8.73
CA TYR A 10 -6.19 -1.18 10.02
C TYR A 10 -5.33 -0.13 10.77
N LEU A 11 -4.04 -0.04 10.45
CA LEU A 11 -3.12 0.90 11.08
C LEU A 11 -3.28 2.33 10.52
N PHE A 12 -4.07 2.51 9.46
CA PHE A 12 -4.15 3.74 8.70
C PHE A 12 -5.59 4.22 8.58
N THR A 13 -5.76 5.53 8.47
CA THR A 13 -7.03 6.08 7.99
C THR A 13 -7.27 5.61 6.55
N LYS A 14 -8.53 5.50 6.15
CA LYS A 14 -8.89 5.14 4.77
C LYS A 14 -8.17 6.03 3.76
N GLN A 15 -8.13 7.34 4.01
CA GLN A 15 -7.48 8.30 3.13
C GLN A 15 -5.98 8.02 2.98
N ARG A 16 -5.25 7.86 4.10
CA ARG A 16 -3.80 7.59 4.06
C ARG A 16 -3.50 6.25 3.40
N PHE A 17 -4.32 5.24 3.65
CA PHE A 17 -4.16 3.93 3.00
C PHE A 17 -4.35 4.00 1.48
N MET A 18 -5.33 4.77 1.00
CA MET A 18 -5.54 4.96 -0.43
C MET A 18 -4.39 5.73 -1.08
N GLU A 19 -3.85 6.76 -0.41
CA GLU A 19 -2.68 7.52 -0.87
C GLU A 19 -1.43 6.63 -0.96
N LEU A 20 -1.17 5.81 0.07
CA LEU A 20 -0.06 4.85 0.08
C LEU A 20 -0.18 3.85 -1.09
N GLN A 21 -1.39 3.35 -1.34
CA GLN A 21 -1.66 2.42 -2.44
C GLN A 21 -1.48 3.07 -3.81
N GLU A 22 -2.00 4.28 -4.01
CA GLU A 22 -1.82 5.04 -5.25
C GLU A 22 -0.33 5.26 -5.52
N ARG A 23 0.41 5.73 -4.51
CA ARG A 23 1.85 5.98 -4.65
C ARG A 23 2.65 4.71 -4.91
N ALA A 24 2.28 3.59 -4.27
CA ALA A 24 2.93 2.31 -4.51
C ALA A 24 2.72 1.83 -5.96
N HIS A 25 1.53 2.01 -6.54
CA HIS A 25 1.29 1.72 -7.95
C HIS A 25 2.18 2.56 -8.87
N GLU A 26 2.29 3.86 -8.60
CA GLU A 26 3.16 4.76 -9.38
C GLU A 26 4.64 4.36 -9.30
N ILE A 27 5.12 4.02 -8.11
CA ILE A 27 6.50 3.56 -7.89
C ILE A 27 6.75 2.25 -8.65
N ALA A 28 5.83 1.29 -8.57
CA ALA A 28 5.94 0.02 -9.27
C ALA A 28 6.02 0.23 -10.80
N MET A 29 5.10 1.02 -11.35
CA MET A 29 5.03 1.27 -12.80
C MET A 29 6.21 2.07 -13.33
N SER A 30 6.72 3.03 -12.55
CA SER A 30 7.87 3.84 -12.96
C SER A 30 9.18 3.04 -12.99
N ASN A 31 9.22 1.89 -12.31
CA ASN A 31 10.44 1.09 -12.13
C ASN A 31 10.36 -0.33 -12.72
N SER A 32 9.20 -0.77 -13.19
CA SER A 32 8.97 -2.16 -13.64
C SER A 32 9.82 -2.55 -14.85
N GLU A 33 10.24 -1.60 -15.67
CA GLU A 33 11.07 -1.83 -16.86
C GLU A 33 12.58 -1.93 -16.55
N HIS A 34 13.00 -1.68 -15.30
CA HIS A 34 14.41 -1.72 -14.91
C HIS A 34 14.84 -3.12 -14.45
N LEU A 35 15.94 -3.64 -15.02
CA LEU A 35 16.55 -4.92 -14.61
C LEU A 35 17.00 -4.93 -13.13
N GLU A 36 17.32 -3.77 -12.56
CA GLU A 36 17.70 -3.58 -11.15
C GLU A 36 16.65 -2.76 -10.38
N CYS A 37 15.37 -2.99 -10.65
CA CYS A 37 14.24 -2.20 -10.11
C CYS A 37 14.21 -2.10 -8.58
N PHE A 38 14.72 -3.09 -7.85
CA PHE A 38 14.64 -3.11 -6.38
C PHE A 38 15.37 -1.96 -5.70
N GLY A 39 16.53 -1.53 -6.22
CA GLY A 39 17.26 -0.39 -5.65
C GLY A 39 16.45 0.90 -5.79
N PHE A 40 15.99 1.18 -7.01
CA PHE A 40 15.19 2.36 -7.30
C PHE A 40 13.85 2.38 -6.55
N ILE A 41 13.23 1.22 -6.35
CA ILE A 41 12.01 1.09 -5.55
C ILE A 41 12.27 1.45 -4.09
N ILE A 42 13.37 0.97 -3.50
CA ILE A 42 13.73 1.30 -2.11
C ILE A 42 13.95 2.81 -1.98
N ASP A 43 14.73 3.39 -2.89
CA ASP A 43 15.02 4.83 -2.89
C ASP A 43 13.74 5.66 -3.05
N ALA A 44 12.84 5.28 -3.96
CA ALA A 44 11.57 5.97 -4.18
C ALA A 44 10.60 5.85 -3.01
N ILE A 45 10.58 4.71 -2.30
CA ILE A 45 9.82 4.56 -1.05
C ILE A 45 10.41 5.46 0.03
N ASP A 46 11.73 5.49 0.17
CA ASP A 46 12.42 6.28 1.19
C ASP A 46 12.27 7.79 0.95
N GLU A 47 12.34 8.23 -0.30
CA GLU A 47 12.03 9.61 -0.70
C GLU A 47 10.58 9.98 -0.36
N PHE A 48 9.61 9.12 -0.68
CA PHE A 48 8.21 9.41 -0.41
C PHE A 48 7.88 9.50 1.09
N LEU A 49 8.58 8.73 1.92
CA LEU A 49 8.36 8.70 3.37
C LEU A 49 9.31 9.66 4.13
N GLU A 50 10.12 10.44 3.42
CA GLU A 50 11.08 11.36 4.02
C GLU A 50 10.37 12.39 4.93
N GLY A 51 10.94 12.62 6.11
CA GLY A 51 10.43 13.60 7.07
C GLY A 51 9.24 13.12 7.92
N LEU A 52 8.76 11.89 7.72
CA LEU A 52 7.77 11.31 8.62
C LEU A 52 8.38 10.98 10.00
N PRO A 53 7.63 11.17 11.09
CA PRO A 53 8.00 10.67 12.42
C PRO A 53 8.28 9.15 12.41
N ASP A 54 9.27 8.71 13.20
CA ASP A 54 9.71 7.30 13.26
C ASP A 54 8.57 6.30 13.52
N ASN A 55 7.60 6.68 14.34
CA ASN A 55 6.45 5.82 14.65
C ASN A 55 5.52 5.61 13.45
N LEU A 56 5.41 6.59 12.55
CA LEU A 56 4.65 6.45 11.30
C LEU A 56 5.48 5.68 10.27
N LEU A 57 6.77 6.00 10.14
CA LEU A 57 7.69 5.32 9.24
C LEU A 57 7.73 3.81 9.48
N TYR A 58 7.72 3.38 10.75
CA TYR A 58 7.68 1.97 11.15
C TYR A 58 6.48 1.20 10.57
N HIS A 59 5.34 1.87 10.40
CA HIS A 59 4.13 1.25 9.86
C HIS A 59 4.04 1.38 8.34
N GLU A 60 4.36 2.56 7.81
CA GLU A 60 4.16 2.88 6.38
C GLU A 60 5.20 2.21 5.49
N LYS A 61 6.47 2.16 5.90
CA LYS A 61 7.55 1.60 5.06
C LYS A 61 7.32 0.12 4.72
N PRO A 62 7.00 -0.77 5.68
CA PRO A 62 6.67 -2.16 5.35
C PRO A 62 5.44 -2.28 4.44
N LEU A 63 4.41 -1.44 4.65
CA LEU A 63 3.21 -1.46 3.82
C LEU A 63 3.52 -1.08 2.37
N MET A 64 4.31 -0.01 2.18
CA MET A 64 4.75 0.44 0.87
C MET A 64 5.50 -0.65 0.10
N HIS A 65 6.43 -1.36 0.77
CA HIS A 65 7.11 -2.49 0.15
C HIS A 65 6.12 -3.59 -0.30
N TYR A 66 5.16 -3.97 0.54
CA TYR A 66 4.16 -4.97 0.14
C TYR A 66 3.27 -4.50 -1.01
N MET A 67 2.86 -3.23 -1.02
CA MET A 67 2.01 -2.70 -2.09
C MET A 67 2.77 -2.63 -3.42
N VAL A 68 4.00 -2.11 -3.43
CA VAL A 68 4.82 -2.06 -4.66
C VAL A 68 5.06 -3.46 -5.21
N MET A 69 5.42 -4.41 -4.34
CA MET A 69 5.64 -5.80 -4.74
C MET A 69 4.37 -6.46 -5.28
N ARG A 70 3.20 -6.15 -4.72
CA ARG A 70 1.92 -6.62 -5.25
C ARG A 70 1.67 -6.06 -6.64
N SER A 71 1.89 -4.76 -6.84
CA SER A 71 1.69 -4.11 -8.12
C SER A 71 2.58 -4.69 -9.22
N LEU A 72 3.85 -4.95 -8.90
CA LEU A 72 4.77 -5.63 -9.81
C LEU A 72 4.31 -7.05 -10.14
N ALA A 73 3.88 -7.82 -9.15
CA ALA A 73 3.38 -9.18 -9.38
C ALA A 73 2.16 -9.19 -10.32
N LEU A 74 1.19 -8.29 -10.11
CA LEU A 74 0.03 -8.15 -10.99
C LEU A 74 0.46 -7.74 -12.41
N TRP A 75 1.40 -6.82 -12.53
CA TRP A 75 1.94 -6.39 -13.82
C TRP A 75 2.61 -7.54 -14.58
N ASP A 76 3.47 -8.31 -13.90
CA ASP A 76 4.16 -9.47 -14.48
C ASP A 76 3.19 -10.58 -14.91
N ASP A 77 2.09 -10.74 -14.17
CA ASP A 77 1.01 -11.68 -14.51
C ASP A 77 0.07 -11.13 -15.62
N GLY A 78 0.28 -9.90 -16.10
CA GLY A 78 -0.55 -9.23 -17.09
C GLY A 78 -1.95 -8.86 -16.57
N GLU A 79 -2.11 -8.79 -15.25
CA GLU A 79 -3.34 -8.42 -14.56
C GLU A 79 -3.49 -6.90 -14.41
N GLU A 80 -4.74 -6.44 -14.24
CA GLU A 80 -5.03 -5.04 -13.97
C GLU A 80 -4.58 -4.66 -12.55
N LEU A 81 -4.03 -3.45 -12.39
CA LEU A 81 -3.74 -2.88 -11.07
C LEU A 81 -5.03 -2.59 -10.32
N THR A 82 -5.43 -3.54 -9.47
CA THR A 82 -6.64 -3.43 -8.64
C THR A 82 -6.34 -2.83 -7.27
N ASN A 83 -7.27 -2.05 -6.72
CA ASN A 83 -7.14 -1.57 -5.34
C ASN A 83 -7.51 -2.67 -4.33
N VAL A 84 -6.64 -2.89 -3.34
CA VAL A 84 -6.93 -3.61 -2.12
C VAL A 84 -7.95 -2.81 -1.31
N GLN A 85 -9.00 -3.48 -0.84
CA GLN A 85 -10.01 -2.86 0.01
C GLN A 85 -9.42 -2.48 1.37
N TRP A 86 -9.59 -1.23 1.77
CA TRP A 86 -9.34 -0.81 3.14
C TRP A 86 -10.32 -1.52 4.07
N ALA A 87 -9.79 -2.27 5.04
CA ALA A 87 -10.60 -2.86 6.08
C ALA A 87 -10.87 -1.81 7.18
N HIS A 88 -12.15 -1.51 7.40
CA HIS A 88 -12.57 -0.62 8.49
C HIS A 88 -12.27 -1.30 9.84
N PRO A 89 -11.69 -0.59 10.84
CA PRO A 89 -11.45 -1.13 12.20
C PRO A 89 -12.75 -1.42 12.99
N GLY A 90 -13.87 -1.57 12.29
CA GLY A 90 -15.17 -1.87 12.87
C GLY A 90 -15.12 -3.30 13.40
N TRP A 91 -15.35 -3.42 14.70
CA TRP A 91 -15.50 -4.66 15.46
C TRP A 91 -16.11 -5.78 14.61
N PHE A 92 -15.48 -6.97 14.64
CA PHE A 92 -16.07 -8.23 14.17
C PHE A 92 -17.46 -8.39 14.81
N GLY A 93 -18.53 -7.97 14.13
CA GLY A 93 -19.85 -7.96 14.75
C GLY A 93 -20.99 -7.44 13.89
N THR A 94 -20.98 -6.18 13.45
CA THR A 94 -22.23 -5.57 12.94
C THR A 94 -22.08 -4.51 11.86
N ALA A 95 -20.87 -4.19 11.38
CA ALA A 95 -20.73 -3.26 10.26
C ALA A 95 -20.98 -4.00 8.93
N GLU A 96 -22.25 -4.20 8.59
CA GLU A 96 -22.62 -4.45 7.20
C GLU A 96 -22.14 -3.27 6.34
N LYS A 97 -21.68 -3.61 5.14
CA LYS A 97 -21.12 -2.72 4.11
C LYS A 97 -21.60 -1.26 4.21
N GLY A 98 -20.68 -0.35 4.52
CA GLY A 98 -20.74 1.01 3.99
C GLY A 98 -21.07 2.14 4.93
N ASP A 99 -21.15 1.94 6.25
CA ASP A 99 -21.36 3.08 7.15
C ASP A 99 -20.04 3.75 7.53
N THR A 100 -19.84 4.95 6.98
CA THR A 100 -18.88 5.95 7.47
C THR A 100 -19.28 6.39 8.88
N ILE A 101 -18.39 6.16 9.85
CA ILE A 101 -18.46 6.87 11.13
C ILE A 101 -17.92 8.28 10.87
N GLN A 102 -18.77 9.29 11.17
CA GLN A 102 -18.49 10.71 11.03
C GLN A 102 -17.32 11.19 11.90
#